data_AF-A0A5R8WFF2-F1
#
_entry.id   AF-A0A5R8WFF2-F1
#
_cell.length_a   1.000
_cell.length_b   1.000
_cell.length_c   1.000
_cell.angle_alpha   90.00
_cell.angle_beta   90.00
_cell.angle_gamma   90.00
#
_symmetry.space_group_name_H-M   'P 1'
#
loop_
_entity.id
_entity.type
_entity.pdbx_description
1 polymer ?
#
loop_
_entity_poly.entity_id
_entity_poly.type
_entity_poly.pdbx_seq_one_letter_code
_entity_poly.pdbx_strand_id
1 'polypeptide(L)'
;MHVPVCSIVPPHLLRRLARQDAPEFSAAARAAREALGHVASVQASRTQAMPEVPTGVRQAKPGPSNRTIYDAAGSEVLPGKLVRKEGGPATGDTAADEAYDGLGHTHRLYADVFGRNSIDGQGLRLDATVHFGKLYDNAFWDGTQMVFGDGDGEVFERFTASLSVIGHELAHGVTQFSAALAYRNQAGALNESMSDVFGALVEQYVKNQSVTEASWLIGEGLFTAEVEGNALRSMKAPGTAYDDDVLGKDPQPDSMDSYVRTSADNGGVHINSGIPNRAFYLVAESLGGNAWDSPGLIWYETLTGGSLPTTATFSVFARATASAAMELFGSDSKEHDAVRQAWETVKVKL
;
A
#
# COMPACT_ATOMS: atom_id res chain seq x y z
N MET A 1 18.36 -6.58 -10.27
CA MET A 1 18.04 -5.82 -9.05
C MET A 1 16.98 -6.62 -8.31
N HIS A 2 17.26 -7.05 -7.08
CA HIS A 2 16.23 -7.64 -6.20
C HIS A 2 15.19 -6.57 -5.91
N VAL A 3 13.93 -6.81 -6.24
CA VAL A 3 12.80 -5.98 -5.75
C VAL A 3 12.46 -6.54 -4.37
N PRO A 4 12.74 -5.83 -3.27
CA PRO A 4 12.41 -6.32 -1.94
C PRO A 4 10.89 -6.42 -1.79
N VAL A 5 10.44 -7.43 -1.06
CA VAL A 5 9.02 -7.58 -0.74
C VAL A 5 8.64 -6.64 0.39
N CYS A 6 7.46 -6.06 0.23
CA CYS A 6 6.78 -5.14 1.11
C CYS A 6 5.71 -5.92 1.88
N SER A 7 5.50 -5.57 3.13
CA SER A 7 4.50 -6.22 3.97
C SER A 7 3.80 -5.15 4.79
N ILE A 8 2.47 -5.15 4.83
CA ILE A 8 1.70 -4.06 5.41
C ILE A 8 2.08 -3.73 6.86
N VAL A 9 2.37 -4.74 7.69
CA VAL A 9 2.76 -4.53 9.10
C VAL A 9 4.24 -4.16 9.17
N PRO A 10 4.57 -2.94 9.66
CA PRO A 10 5.95 -2.50 9.71
C PRO A 10 6.81 -3.34 10.67
N PRO A 11 8.08 -3.62 10.35
CA PRO A 11 8.96 -4.41 11.22
C PRO A 11 9.16 -3.83 12.62
N HIS A 12 9.02 -2.51 12.84
CA HIS A 12 9.15 -1.93 14.18
C HIS A 12 8.00 -2.33 15.11
N LEU A 13 6.78 -2.47 14.57
CA LEU A 13 5.60 -2.88 15.32
C LEU A 13 5.74 -4.35 15.72
N LEU A 14 6.03 -5.22 14.75
CA LEU A 14 6.28 -6.65 15.02
C LEU A 14 7.43 -6.86 16.02
N ARG A 15 8.52 -6.08 15.93
CA ARG A 15 9.63 -6.17 16.90
C ARG A 15 9.22 -5.75 18.31
N ARG A 16 8.25 -4.85 18.45
CA ARG A 16 7.75 -4.44 19.75
C ARG A 16 6.86 -5.52 20.36
N LEU A 17 5.94 -6.07 19.58
CA LEU A 17 5.13 -7.22 19.97
C LEU A 17 5.98 -8.44 20.34
N ALA A 18 6.98 -8.76 19.53
CA ALA A 18 7.89 -9.89 19.76
C ALA A 18 8.69 -9.83 21.08
N ARG A 19 8.73 -8.65 21.73
CA ARG A 19 9.41 -8.40 23.01
C ARG A 19 8.45 -8.43 24.21
N GLN A 20 7.16 -8.64 23.99
CA GLN A 20 6.21 -8.78 25.09
C GLN A 20 6.45 -10.13 25.78
N ASP A 21 6.66 -10.06 27.09
CA ASP A 21 6.94 -11.22 27.96
C ASP A 21 5.75 -11.56 28.88
N ALA A 22 4.71 -10.70 28.89
CA ALA A 22 3.52 -10.94 29.69
C ALA A 22 2.74 -12.16 29.13
N PRO A 23 2.29 -13.11 29.99
CA PRO A 23 1.62 -14.32 29.54
C PRO A 23 0.43 -14.10 28.61
N GLU A 24 -0.32 -13.01 28.84
CA GLU A 24 -1.47 -12.56 28.07
C GLU A 24 -1.15 -12.16 26.62
N PHE A 25 0.10 -11.82 26.29
CA PHE A 25 0.53 -11.49 24.92
C PHE A 25 1.43 -12.57 24.31
N SER A 26 1.45 -13.77 24.89
CA SER A 26 2.36 -14.82 24.44
C SER A 26 2.05 -15.32 23.02
N ALA A 27 0.78 -15.27 22.60
CA ALA A 27 0.37 -15.62 21.24
C ALA A 27 0.78 -14.51 20.26
N ALA A 28 0.41 -13.25 20.50
CA ALA A 28 0.84 -12.10 19.70
C ALA A 28 2.38 -12.00 19.58
N ALA A 29 3.12 -12.20 20.68
CA ALA A 29 4.58 -12.18 20.65
C ALA A 29 5.17 -13.32 19.79
N ARG A 30 4.55 -14.50 19.78
CA ARG A 30 4.96 -15.61 18.91
C ARG A 30 4.63 -15.33 17.45
N ALA A 31 3.40 -14.90 17.16
CA ALA A 31 2.94 -14.52 15.84
C ALA A 31 3.84 -13.44 15.21
N ALA A 32 4.17 -12.39 15.97
CA ALA A 32 5.06 -11.33 15.53
C ALA A 32 6.50 -11.81 15.21
N ARG A 33 7.02 -12.79 15.98
CA ARG A 33 8.34 -13.41 15.69
C ARG A 33 8.31 -14.23 14.40
N GLU A 34 7.24 -14.97 14.15
CA GLU A 34 7.04 -15.75 12.93
C GLU A 34 6.93 -14.81 11.71
N ALA A 35 6.10 -13.76 11.80
CA ALA A 35 5.95 -12.74 10.75
C ALA A 35 7.29 -12.05 10.41
N LEU A 36 8.10 -11.67 11.42
CA LEU A 36 9.43 -11.10 11.21
C LEU A 36 10.39 -12.04 10.46
N GLY A 37 10.33 -13.34 10.73
CA GLY A 37 11.13 -14.34 10.02
C GLY A 37 10.77 -14.42 8.54
N HIS A 38 9.48 -14.30 8.23
CA HIS A 38 8.97 -14.34 6.85
C HIS A 38 9.32 -13.10 6.05
N VAL A 39 9.23 -11.91 6.64
CA VAL A 39 9.66 -10.67 5.96
C VAL A 39 11.10 -10.82 5.45
N ALA A 40 11.99 -11.44 6.23
CA ALA A 40 13.37 -11.69 5.81
C ALA A 40 13.50 -12.73 4.67
N SER A 41 12.74 -13.83 4.71
CA SER A 41 12.81 -14.89 3.68
C SER A 41 12.21 -14.46 2.35
N VAL A 42 11.11 -13.71 2.40
CA VAL A 42 10.40 -13.24 1.22
C VAL A 42 11.18 -12.12 0.52
N GLN A 43 11.83 -11.22 1.28
CA GLN A 43 12.76 -10.22 0.72
C GLN A 43 13.95 -10.84 -0.03
N ALA A 44 14.41 -12.03 0.36
CA ALA A 44 15.53 -12.71 -0.30
C ALA A 44 15.13 -13.37 -1.64
N SER A 45 13.85 -13.66 -1.86
CA SER A 45 13.40 -14.65 -2.86
C SER A 45 13.02 -14.08 -4.24
N ARG A 46 13.15 -12.77 -4.49
CA ARG A 46 12.78 -12.18 -5.79
C ARG A 46 13.94 -11.85 -6.71
N THR A 47 14.08 -12.67 -7.74
CA THR A 47 14.80 -12.35 -8.98
C THR A 47 13.88 -12.60 -10.18
N GLN A 48 13.03 -11.62 -10.51
CA GLN A 48 12.44 -11.58 -11.86
C GLN A 48 12.78 -10.25 -12.50
N ALA A 49 13.35 -10.35 -13.70
CA ALA A 49 13.58 -9.20 -14.56
C ALA A 49 12.22 -8.64 -14.99
N MET A 50 12.09 -7.31 -14.97
CA MET A 50 10.94 -6.64 -15.55
C MET A 50 10.88 -6.98 -17.04
N PRO A 51 9.75 -7.44 -17.58
CA PRO A 51 9.55 -7.41 -19.01
C PRO A 51 9.62 -5.95 -19.48
N GLU A 52 10.32 -5.69 -20.58
CA GLU A 52 10.33 -4.37 -21.21
C GLU A 52 8.90 -3.97 -21.55
N VAL A 53 8.45 -2.81 -21.06
CA VAL A 53 7.17 -2.22 -21.46
C VAL A 53 7.35 -1.68 -22.88
N PRO A 54 6.67 -2.22 -23.91
CA PRO A 54 6.83 -1.72 -25.27
C PRO A 54 6.31 -0.28 -25.34
N THR A 55 7.16 0.64 -25.78
CA THR A 55 6.76 2.01 -26.08
C THR A 55 5.83 1.99 -27.31
N GLY A 56 4.60 2.50 -27.15
CA GLY A 56 3.69 2.74 -28.27
C GLY A 56 2.48 1.79 -28.42
N VAL A 57 2.15 0.98 -27.43
CA VAL A 57 0.84 0.29 -27.43
C VAL A 57 -0.24 1.35 -27.12
N ARG A 58 -1.00 1.76 -28.14
CA ARG A 58 -2.30 2.43 -27.96
C ARG A 58 -3.06 1.66 -26.89
N GLN A 59 -3.35 2.27 -25.73
CA GLN A 59 -4.06 1.62 -24.63
C GLN A 59 -5.37 1.03 -25.18
N ALA A 60 -5.40 -0.29 -25.35
CA ALA A 60 -6.66 -1.00 -25.52
C ALA A 60 -7.48 -0.76 -24.25
N LYS A 61 -8.80 -0.59 -24.40
CA LYS A 61 -9.70 -0.47 -23.25
C LYS A 61 -9.39 -1.61 -22.27
N PRO A 62 -9.23 -1.34 -20.95
CA PRO A 62 -8.98 -2.37 -19.96
C PRO A 62 -9.95 -3.55 -20.10
N GLY A 63 -9.40 -4.77 -20.02
CA GLY A 63 -10.20 -5.99 -20.04
C GLY A 63 -11.01 -6.15 -18.75
N PRO A 64 -11.92 -7.15 -18.69
CA PRO A 64 -12.53 -7.52 -17.42
C PRO A 64 -11.46 -8.03 -16.44
N SER A 65 -11.73 -7.87 -15.14
CA SER A 65 -10.90 -8.48 -14.11
C SER A 65 -10.87 -10.00 -14.27
N ASN A 66 -9.77 -10.62 -13.85
CA ASN A 66 -9.61 -12.07 -13.80
C ASN A 66 -8.98 -12.43 -12.46
N ARG A 67 -9.79 -12.86 -11.50
CA ARG A 67 -9.38 -13.16 -10.13
C ARG A 67 -9.33 -14.66 -9.85
N THR A 68 -8.37 -15.07 -9.03
CA THR A 68 -8.31 -16.43 -8.50
C THR A 68 -7.94 -16.41 -7.03
N ILE A 69 -8.78 -17.00 -6.18
CA ILE A 69 -8.57 -17.08 -4.74
C ILE A 69 -8.25 -18.51 -4.35
N TYR A 70 -7.21 -18.65 -3.55
CA TYR A 70 -6.73 -19.90 -2.97
C TYR A 70 -6.77 -19.81 -1.44
N ASP A 71 -6.78 -20.99 -0.82
CA ASP A 71 -6.79 -21.19 0.62
C ASP A 71 -5.58 -22.05 1.01
N ALA A 72 -4.70 -21.50 1.86
CA ALA A 72 -3.53 -22.20 2.36
C ALA A 72 -3.84 -23.12 3.56
N ALA A 73 -5.04 -23.07 4.13
CA ALA A 73 -5.54 -23.89 5.23
C ALA A 73 -4.61 -23.90 6.46
N GLY A 74 -4.06 -22.74 6.80
CA GLY A 74 -3.11 -22.56 7.91
C GLY A 74 -1.70 -23.08 7.62
N SER A 75 -1.39 -23.46 6.38
CA SER A 75 -0.03 -23.79 5.93
C SER A 75 0.67 -22.57 5.34
N GLU A 76 1.98 -22.67 5.15
CA GLU A 76 2.78 -21.62 4.51
C GLU A 76 3.15 -21.99 3.05
N VAL A 77 2.41 -22.93 2.44
CA VAL A 77 2.66 -23.41 1.08
C VAL A 77 1.73 -22.69 0.10
N LEU A 78 2.32 -21.88 -0.78
CA LEU A 78 1.61 -21.12 -1.81
C LEU A 78 1.46 -21.90 -3.13
N PRO A 79 0.38 -21.66 -3.92
CA PRO A 79 -0.76 -20.81 -3.59
C PRO A 79 -1.80 -21.53 -2.70
N GLY A 80 -1.65 -22.83 -2.43
CA GLY A 80 -2.65 -23.60 -1.70
C GLY A 80 -3.79 -24.13 -2.60
N LYS A 81 -4.97 -24.36 -2.02
CA LYS A 81 -6.12 -24.95 -2.71
C LYS A 81 -6.98 -23.87 -3.34
N LEU A 82 -7.30 -24.01 -4.63
CA LEU A 82 -8.25 -23.13 -5.31
C LEU A 82 -9.64 -23.17 -4.64
N VAL A 83 -10.19 -22.01 -4.27
CA VAL A 83 -11.52 -21.88 -3.66
C VAL A 83 -12.48 -21.01 -4.48
N ARG A 84 -12.01 -19.99 -5.20
CA ARG A 84 -12.87 -19.14 -6.05
C ARG A 84 -12.15 -18.70 -7.31
N LYS A 85 -12.86 -18.68 -8.44
CA LYS A 85 -12.41 -18.14 -9.74
C LYS A 85 -13.30 -16.98 -10.15
N GLU A 86 -12.83 -16.19 -11.12
CA GLU A 86 -13.63 -15.13 -11.75
C GLU A 86 -15.02 -15.64 -12.15
N GLY A 87 -16.05 -14.90 -11.75
CA GLY A 87 -17.46 -15.24 -11.97
C GLY A 87 -18.02 -16.37 -11.08
N GLY A 88 -17.20 -16.96 -10.21
CA GLY A 88 -17.62 -17.97 -9.24
C GLY A 88 -18.49 -17.40 -8.11
N PRO A 89 -19.41 -18.20 -7.55
CA PRO A 89 -20.23 -17.78 -6.40
C PRO A 89 -19.35 -17.53 -5.17
N ALA A 90 -19.89 -16.79 -4.20
CA ALA A 90 -19.29 -16.61 -2.88
C ALA A 90 -18.99 -17.98 -2.24
N THR A 91 -17.86 -18.09 -1.54
CA THR A 91 -17.42 -19.36 -0.93
C THR A 91 -18.13 -19.62 0.39
N GLY A 92 -18.65 -18.57 1.04
CA GLY A 92 -19.12 -18.62 2.43
C GLY A 92 -17.99 -18.48 3.45
N ASP A 93 -16.76 -18.31 2.98
CA ASP A 93 -15.60 -17.92 3.79
C ASP A 93 -15.39 -16.42 3.64
N THR A 94 -15.52 -15.70 4.75
CA THR A 94 -15.42 -14.24 4.78
C THR A 94 -14.09 -13.74 4.25
N ALA A 95 -12.96 -14.37 4.59
CA ALA A 95 -11.65 -13.89 4.15
C ALA A 95 -11.46 -14.10 2.63
N ALA A 96 -11.89 -15.25 2.11
CA ALA A 96 -11.82 -15.52 0.68
C ALA A 96 -12.74 -14.60 -0.14
N ASP A 97 -13.94 -14.30 0.39
CA ASP A 97 -14.89 -13.41 -0.28
C ASP A 97 -14.44 -11.94 -0.23
N GLU A 98 -13.91 -11.47 0.91
CA GLU A 98 -13.29 -10.14 1.04
C GLU A 98 -12.09 -9.97 0.10
N ALA A 99 -11.20 -10.97 0.03
CA ALA A 99 -10.06 -10.95 -0.90
C ALA A 99 -10.54 -10.89 -2.37
N TYR A 100 -11.56 -11.67 -2.73
CA TYR A 100 -12.14 -11.65 -4.08
C TYR A 100 -12.70 -10.27 -4.45
N ASP A 101 -13.46 -9.66 -3.54
CA ASP A 101 -14.08 -8.37 -3.78
C ASP A 101 -13.03 -7.25 -3.78
N GLY A 102 -12.09 -7.25 -2.83
CA GLY A 102 -11.00 -6.28 -2.74
C GLY A 102 -10.09 -6.27 -3.98
N LEU A 103 -9.70 -7.43 -4.51
CA LEU A 103 -8.97 -7.51 -5.78
C LEU A 103 -9.76 -6.90 -6.94
N GLY A 104 -11.07 -7.14 -6.98
CA GLY A 104 -11.96 -6.61 -8.01
C GLY A 104 -12.12 -5.11 -7.92
N HIS A 105 -12.26 -4.58 -6.70
CA HIS A 105 -12.34 -3.15 -6.41
C HIS A 105 -11.06 -2.41 -6.81
N THR A 106 -9.89 -2.96 -6.49
CA THR A 106 -8.61 -2.39 -6.91
C THR A 106 -8.49 -2.37 -8.42
N HIS A 107 -8.77 -3.49 -9.11
CA HIS A 107 -8.80 -3.53 -10.56
C HIS A 107 -9.74 -2.45 -11.15
N ARG A 108 -10.92 -2.29 -10.56
CA ARG A 108 -11.93 -1.34 -11.03
C ARG A 108 -11.45 0.11 -10.94
N LEU A 109 -10.83 0.54 -9.83
CA LEU A 109 -10.24 1.88 -9.74
C LEU A 109 -9.27 2.12 -10.90
N TYR A 110 -8.29 1.23 -11.07
CA TYR A 110 -7.26 1.36 -12.09
C TYR A 110 -7.83 1.37 -13.51
N ALA A 111 -8.83 0.54 -13.79
CA ALA A 111 -9.46 0.46 -15.10
C ALA A 111 -10.36 1.67 -15.40
N ASP A 112 -11.24 2.03 -14.46
CA ASP A 112 -12.25 3.07 -14.66
C ASP A 112 -11.65 4.48 -14.63
N VAL A 113 -10.72 4.74 -13.70
CA VAL A 113 -10.17 6.08 -13.46
C VAL A 113 -8.90 6.32 -14.26
N PHE A 114 -8.00 5.33 -14.30
CA PHE A 114 -6.66 5.50 -14.89
C PHE A 114 -6.49 4.78 -16.24
N GLY A 115 -7.53 4.12 -16.75
CA GLY A 115 -7.45 3.38 -18.02
C GLY A 115 -6.43 2.24 -18.03
N ARG A 116 -5.96 1.78 -16.86
CA ARG A 116 -4.93 0.77 -16.71
C ARG A 116 -5.53 -0.64 -16.74
N ASN A 117 -5.01 -1.51 -17.60
CA ASN A 117 -5.42 -2.91 -17.67
C ASN A 117 -4.68 -3.77 -16.63
N SER A 118 -5.25 -3.89 -15.42
CA SER A 118 -4.67 -4.62 -14.29
C SER A 118 -3.30 -4.06 -13.81
N ILE A 119 -2.64 -4.79 -12.91
CA ILE A 119 -1.46 -4.34 -12.18
C ILE A 119 -0.24 -4.11 -13.08
N ASP A 120 -0.06 -4.91 -14.13
CA ASP A 120 1.05 -4.79 -15.08
C ASP A 120 0.73 -3.92 -16.32
N GLY A 121 -0.51 -3.43 -16.43
CA GLY A 121 -1.00 -2.72 -17.62
C GLY A 121 -1.29 -3.63 -18.82
N GLN A 122 -1.18 -4.96 -18.67
CA GLN A 122 -1.37 -5.96 -19.73
C GLN A 122 -2.45 -7.00 -19.38
N GLY A 123 -3.21 -6.78 -18.31
CA GLY A 123 -4.30 -7.67 -17.90
C GLY A 123 -3.84 -8.85 -17.06
N LEU A 124 -2.78 -8.69 -16.25
CA LEU A 124 -2.34 -9.70 -15.29
C LEU A 124 -3.51 -10.24 -14.47
N ARG A 125 -3.58 -11.58 -14.35
CA ARG A 125 -4.53 -12.24 -13.45
C ARG A 125 -4.19 -11.89 -12.01
N LEU A 126 -5.21 -11.55 -11.21
CA LEU A 126 -5.06 -11.21 -9.82
C LEU A 126 -5.27 -12.47 -8.96
N ASP A 127 -4.17 -13.01 -8.46
CA ASP A 127 -4.19 -14.18 -7.59
C ASP A 127 -4.04 -13.76 -6.12
N ALA A 128 -4.77 -14.42 -5.23
CA ALA A 128 -4.64 -14.23 -3.79
C ALA A 128 -4.74 -15.55 -3.03
N THR A 129 -3.97 -15.68 -1.95
CA THR A 129 -4.03 -16.78 -1.00
C THR A 129 -4.44 -16.26 0.37
N VAL A 130 -5.50 -16.84 0.95
CA VAL A 130 -5.96 -16.57 2.33
C VAL A 130 -5.56 -17.69 3.29
N HIS A 131 -5.73 -17.47 4.60
CA HIS A 131 -5.39 -18.41 5.67
C HIS A 131 -3.93 -18.88 5.63
N PHE A 132 -3.03 -17.97 5.28
CA PHE A 132 -1.61 -18.25 5.21
C PHE A 132 -1.01 -18.29 6.62
N GLY A 133 -0.34 -19.40 6.95
CA GLY A 133 0.26 -19.61 8.27
C GLY A 133 -0.77 -19.68 9.41
N LYS A 134 -0.30 -19.77 10.64
CA LYS A 134 -1.16 -19.78 11.85
C LYS A 134 -0.92 -18.53 12.66
N LEU A 135 -1.98 -17.76 12.92
CA LEU A 135 -1.87 -16.46 13.60
C LEU A 135 -0.83 -15.57 12.89
N TYR A 136 -0.94 -15.44 11.57
CA TYR A 136 0.05 -14.72 10.79
C TYR A 136 -0.29 -13.23 10.74
N ASP A 137 0.53 -12.42 11.43
CA ASP A 137 0.33 -10.97 11.57
C ASP A 137 0.89 -10.18 10.39
N ASN A 138 0.50 -10.55 9.17
CA ASN A 138 0.84 -9.76 8.00
C ASN A 138 -0.02 -10.08 6.76
N ALA A 139 0.09 -9.18 5.79
CA ALA A 139 -0.23 -9.42 4.40
C ALA A 139 0.88 -8.88 3.51
N PHE A 140 1.04 -9.44 2.31
CA PHE A 140 2.06 -8.99 1.37
C PHE A 140 1.74 -9.35 -0.07
N TRP A 141 2.21 -8.50 -0.99
CA TRP A 141 2.44 -8.86 -2.39
C TRP A 141 3.74 -9.68 -2.50
N ASP A 142 3.61 -11.01 -2.65
CA ASP A 142 4.77 -11.90 -2.89
C ASP A 142 5.43 -11.67 -4.24
N GLY A 143 4.73 -10.83 -5.00
CA GLY A 143 4.78 -10.20 -6.30
C GLY A 143 4.56 -10.96 -7.59
N THR A 144 3.90 -12.09 -7.42
CA THR A 144 3.04 -12.72 -8.41
C THR A 144 1.60 -12.81 -7.91
N GLN A 145 1.39 -12.87 -6.59
CA GLN A 145 0.09 -12.95 -5.95
C GLN A 145 0.08 -12.21 -4.60
N MET A 146 -1.14 -11.99 -4.09
CA MET A 146 -1.42 -11.55 -2.74
C MET A 146 -1.40 -12.71 -1.74
N VAL A 147 -0.93 -12.45 -0.54
CA VAL A 147 -0.95 -13.42 0.57
C VAL A 147 -1.48 -12.71 1.83
N PHE A 148 -2.48 -13.31 2.47
CA PHE A 148 -3.14 -12.77 3.66
C PHE A 148 -3.07 -13.74 4.82
N GLY A 149 -2.60 -13.24 5.96
CA GLY A 149 -2.78 -13.89 7.26
C GLY A 149 -4.12 -13.57 7.90
N ASP A 150 -4.48 -14.39 8.88
CA ASP A 150 -5.72 -14.23 9.66
C ASP A 150 -5.56 -13.33 10.88
N GLY A 151 -4.34 -12.85 11.16
CA GLY A 151 -4.01 -12.14 12.40
C GLY A 151 -4.00 -13.07 13.62
N ASP A 152 -3.50 -12.56 14.73
CA ASP A 152 -3.38 -13.29 15.98
C ASP A 152 -4.66 -13.28 16.83
N GLY A 153 -5.58 -12.36 16.55
CA GLY A 153 -6.85 -12.20 17.27
C GLY A 153 -6.74 -11.50 18.62
N GLU A 154 -5.53 -11.15 19.08
CA GLU A 154 -5.28 -10.28 20.24
C GLU A 154 -4.98 -8.85 19.76
N VAL A 155 -4.09 -8.69 18.78
CA VAL A 155 -3.69 -7.38 18.22
C VAL A 155 -4.30 -7.15 16.86
N PHE A 156 -4.16 -8.13 15.96
CA PHE A 156 -4.62 -8.03 14.58
C PHE A 156 -5.81 -8.94 14.31
N GLU A 157 -6.82 -8.36 13.66
CA GLU A 157 -7.86 -9.08 12.94
C GLU A 157 -7.32 -9.61 11.60
N ARG A 158 -8.16 -10.33 10.85
CA ARG A 158 -7.81 -10.81 9.50
C ARG A 158 -7.43 -9.66 8.56
N PHE A 159 -6.37 -9.85 7.77
CA PHE A 159 -5.84 -8.79 6.91
C PHE A 159 -6.70 -8.49 5.67
N THR A 160 -7.68 -9.34 5.37
CA THR A 160 -8.68 -9.10 4.32
C THR A 160 -9.78 -8.13 4.75
N ALA A 161 -9.92 -7.85 6.05
CA ALA A 161 -10.98 -6.97 6.57
C ALA A 161 -10.81 -5.50 6.14
N SER A 162 -9.58 -5.08 5.83
CA SER A 162 -9.28 -3.71 5.46
C SER A 162 -9.04 -3.57 3.95
N LEU A 163 -9.96 -2.91 3.26
CA LEU A 163 -9.86 -2.70 1.81
C LEU A 163 -8.63 -1.87 1.42
N SER A 164 -8.24 -0.90 2.26
CA SER A 164 -7.04 -0.09 2.01
C SER A 164 -5.75 -0.93 2.07
N VAL A 165 -5.72 -1.99 2.88
CA VAL A 165 -4.60 -2.96 2.92
C VAL A 165 -4.54 -3.78 1.62
N ILE A 166 -5.68 -4.30 1.14
CA ILE A 166 -5.73 -5.04 -0.12
C ILE A 166 -5.29 -4.14 -1.29
N GLY A 167 -5.76 -2.89 -1.34
CA GLY A 167 -5.38 -1.91 -2.34
C GLY A 167 -3.90 -1.53 -2.27
N HIS A 168 -3.36 -1.34 -1.07
CA HIS A 168 -1.94 -1.04 -0.81
C HIS A 168 -1.03 -2.12 -1.39
N GLU A 169 -1.32 -3.38 -1.09
CA GLU A 169 -0.43 -4.46 -1.50
C GLU A 169 -0.43 -4.68 -3.03
N LEU A 170 -1.60 -4.59 -3.68
CA LEU A 170 -1.68 -4.64 -5.14
C LEU A 170 -0.98 -3.43 -5.80
N ALA A 171 -0.96 -2.27 -5.14
CA ALA A 171 -0.28 -1.07 -5.63
C ALA A 171 1.25 -1.20 -5.59
N HIS A 172 1.84 -2.06 -4.75
CA HIS A 172 3.25 -2.44 -4.90
C HIS A 172 3.52 -3.12 -6.24
N GLY A 173 2.59 -3.96 -6.71
CA GLY A 173 2.66 -4.53 -8.06
C GLY A 173 2.65 -3.45 -9.15
N VAL A 174 1.81 -2.42 -9.01
CA VAL A 174 1.76 -1.31 -9.98
C VAL A 174 3.10 -0.57 -10.01
N THR A 175 3.68 -0.30 -8.84
CA THR A 175 5.03 0.28 -8.73
C THR A 175 6.09 -0.63 -9.35
N GLN A 176 6.02 -1.95 -9.12
CA GLN A 176 6.93 -2.94 -9.69
C GLN A 176 6.90 -2.92 -11.23
N PHE A 177 5.72 -2.82 -11.85
CA PHE A 177 5.55 -2.80 -13.31
C PHE A 177 5.55 -1.38 -13.91
N SER A 178 6.09 -0.39 -13.19
CA SER A 178 6.23 0.99 -13.65
C SER A 178 7.61 1.57 -13.30
N ALA A 179 7.70 2.49 -12.32
CA ALA A 179 8.96 3.13 -11.94
C ALA A 179 9.93 2.21 -11.18
N ALA A 180 9.45 1.06 -10.67
CA ALA A 180 10.23 0.08 -9.92
C ALA A 180 11.10 0.72 -8.82
N LEU A 181 10.48 1.60 -8.03
CA LEU A 181 11.12 2.32 -6.94
C LEU A 181 11.81 1.33 -5.99
N ALA A 182 13.12 1.51 -5.82
CA ALA A 182 13.94 0.69 -4.96
C ALA A 182 13.42 0.78 -3.53
N TYR A 183 13.21 -0.36 -2.89
CA TYR A 183 12.62 -0.43 -1.56
C TYR A 183 13.65 -0.16 -0.46
N ARG A 184 14.21 1.05 -0.49
CA ARG A 184 15.24 1.54 0.44
C ARG A 184 15.23 3.06 0.55
N ASN A 185 15.44 3.58 1.76
CA ASN A 185 15.51 5.01 2.06
C ASN A 185 14.28 5.76 1.49
N GLN A 186 14.48 6.96 0.92
CA GLN A 186 13.39 7.77 0.35
C GLN A 186 12.69 7.10 -0.84
N ALA A 187 13.39 6.35 -1.68
CA ALA A 187 12.74 5.63 -2.78
C ALA A 187 11.77 4.55 -2.25
N GLY A 188 12.15 3.87 -1.17
CA GLY A 188 11.28 2.91 -0.50
C GLY A 188 10.13 3.57 0.23
N ALA A 189 10.36 4.71 0.88
CA ALA A 189 9.29 5.50 1.49
C ALA A 189 8.30 6.06 0.46
N LEU A 190 8.76 6.39 -0.75
CA LEU A 190 7.88 6.71 -1.88
C LEU A 190 7.11 5.48 -2.36
N ASN A 191 7.76 4.31 -2.44
CA ASN A 191 7.09 3.05 -2.80
C ASN A 191 5.93 2.74 -1.82
N GLU A 192 6.19 2.79 -0.51
CA GLU A 192 5.18 2.69 0.54
C GLU A 192 4.07 3.74 0.40
N SER A 193 4.45 4.99 0.14
CA SER A 193 3.48 6.07 0.00
C SER A 193 2.59 5.94 -1.23
N MET A 194 3.12 5.48 -2.37
CA MET A 194 2.29 5.17 -3.54
C MET A 194 1.27 4.08 -3.22
N SER A 195 1.68 3.06 -2.45
CA SER A 195 0.79 2.00 -2.01
C SER A 195 -0.29 2.51 -1.05
N ASP A 196 0.05 3.34 -0.06
CA ASP A 196 -0.94 3.99 0.82
C ASP A 196 -1.91 4.89 0.04
N VAL A 197 -1.40 5.71 -0.89
CA VAL A 197 -2.22 6.57 -1.77
C VAL A 197 -3.24 5.75 -2.53
N PHE A 198 -2.82 4.73 -3.28
CA PHE A 198 -3.76 3.96 -4.09
C PHE A 198 -4.65 3.05 -3.24
N GLY A 199 -4.18 2.56 -2.09
CA GLY A 199 -5.01 1.84 -1.12
C GLY A 199 -6.17 2.71 -0.61
N ALA A 200 -5.87 3.95 -0.21
CA ALA A 200 -6.90 4.92 0.19
C ALA A 200 -7.84 5.27 -0.97
N LEU A 201 -7.32 5.48 -2.18
CA LEU A 201 -8.16 5.78 -3.35
C LEU A 201 -9.11 4.63 -3.71
N VAL A 202 -8.70 3.37 -3.56
CA VAL A 202 -9.59 2.22 -3.80
C VAL A 202 -10.77 2.25 -2.84
N GLU A 203 -10.50 2.46 -1.56
CA GLU A 203 -11.53 2.56 -0.54
C GLU A 203 -12.49 3.73 -0.80
N GLN A 204 -11.93 4.92 -1.05
CA GLN A 204 -12.71 6.12 -1.33
C GLN A 204 -13.58 5.95 -2.58
N TYR A 205 -13.05 5.37 -3.66
CA TYR A 205 -13.77 5.17 -4.91
C TYR A 205 -14.92 4.17 -4.76
N VAL A 206 -14.70 3.06 -4.05
CA VAL A 206 -15.74 2.06 -3.78
C VAL A 206 -16.85 2.61 -2.88
N LYS A 207 -16.47 3.36 -1.85
CA LYS A 207 -17.41 3.98 -0.92
C LYS A 207 -18.01 5.29 -1.45
N ASN A 208 -17.58 5.77 -2.62
CA ASN A 208 -17.94 7.05 -3.21
C ASN A 208 -17.77 8.22 -2.22
N GLN A 209 -16.63 8.26 -1.55
CA GLN A 209 -16.29 9.27 -0.55
C GLN A 209 -15.51 10.43 -1.17
N SER A 210 -15.97 11.65 -0.95
CA SER A 210 -15.16 12.83 -1.22
C SER A 210 -13.93 12.91 -0.30
N VAL A 211 -13.00 13.80 -0.65
CA VAL A 211 -11.82 14.12 0.17
C VAL A 211 -12.17 14.43 1.62
N THR A 212 -13.31 15.08 1.87
CA THR A 212 -13.75 15.48 3.21
C THR A 212 -14.40 14.36 4.01
N GLU A 213 -14.93 13.33 3.36
CA GLU A 213 -15.62 12.20 4.00
C GLU A 213 -14.68 11.02 4.26
N ALA A 214 -13.60 10.91 3.49
CA ALA A 214 -12.61 9.84 3.64
C ALA A 214 -11.88 9.91 4.99
N SER A 215 -11.61 8.74 5.60
CA SER A 215 -10.89 8.66 6.88
C SER A 215 -9.40 9.02 6.74
N TRP A 216 -8.81 8.75 5.57
CA TRP A 216 -7.36 8.88 5.30
C TRP A 216 -6.48 8.00 6.20
N LEU A 217 -7.07 6.93 6.72
CA LEU A 217 -6.42 5.91 7.54
C LEU A 217 -6.07 4.69 6.68
N ILE A 218 -4.90 4.10 6.92
CA ILE A 218 -4.47 2.87 6.25
C ILE A 218 -4.49 1.73 7.25
N GLY A 219 -5.24 0.66 6.94
CA GLY A 219 -5.47 -0.43 7.89
C GLY A 219 -6.55 -0.12 8.93
N GLU A 220 -7.50 0.76 8.63
CA GLU A 220 -8.70 0.92 9.48
C GLU A 220 -9.45 -0.41 9.58
N GLY A 221 -9.85 -0.77 10.80
CA GLY A 221 -10.51 -2.04 11.11
C GLY A 221 -9.59 -3.26 11.22
N LEU A 222 -8.26 -3.06 11.16
CA LEU A 222 -7.28 -4.14 11.27
C LEU A 222 -6.93 -4.48 12.73
N PHE A 223 -7.00 -3.49 13.63
CA PHE A 223 -6.77 -3.72 15.05
C PHE A 223 -8.03 -4.29 15.72
N THR A 224 -7.83 -5.17 16.70
CA THR A 224 -8.91 -5.64 17.57
C THR A 224 -9.41 -4.49 18.47
N ALA A 225 -10.53 -4.72 19.16
CA ALA A 225 -11.07 -3.76 20.12
C ALA A 225 -10.20 -3.53 21.37
N GLU A 226 -9.15 -4.34 21.57
CA GLU A 226 -8.24 -4.24 22.72
C GLU A 226 -7.10 -3.24 22.49
N VAL A 227 -6.86 -2.82 21.25
CA VAL A 227 -5.76 -1.92 20.89
C VAL A 227 -6.21 -0.46 20.91
N GLU A 228 -5.43 0.41 21.53
CA GLU A 228 -5.60 1.87 21.53
C GLU A 228 -5.07 2.49 20.21
N GLY A 229 -5.77 2.21 19.11
CA GLY A 229 -5.42 2.72 17.78
C GLY A 229 -6.55 2.58 16.77
N ASN A 230 -6.56 3.46 15.77
CA ASN A 230 -7.60 3.44 14.73
C ASN A 230 -7.16 2.70 13.47
N ALA A 231 -5.85 2.72 13.18
CA ALA A 231 -5.26 2.18 11.96
C ALA A 231 -3.73 2.07 12.08
N LEU A 232 -3.07 1.45 11.10
CA LEU A 232 -1.61 1.37 11.06
C LEU A 232 -0.96 2.74 10.82
N ARG A 233 -1.58 3.58 9.97
CA ARG A 233 -1.05 4.88 9.54
C ARG A 233 -2.16 5.88 9.28
N SER A 234 -1.84 7.16 9.40
CA SER A 234 -2.71 8.28 9.02
C SER A 234 -2.02 9.11 7.94
N MET A 235 -2.62 9.19 6.76
CA MET A 235 -2.08 10.03 5.68
C MET A 235 -2.29 11.52 5.97
N LYS A 236 -3.40 11.86 6.64
CA LYS A 236 -3.76 13.23 7.03
C LYS A 236 -2.86 13.78 8.14
N ALA A 237 -2.58 12.96 9.14
CA ALA A 237 -1.80 13.33 10.32
C ALA A 237 -0.85 12.20 10.72
N PRO A 238 0.27 12.00 10.00
CA PRO A 238 1.26 10.99 10.34
C PRO A 238 1.74 11.13 11.80
N GLY A 239 1.90 10.01 12.51
CA GLY A 239 2.28 10.00 13.93
C GLY A 239 1.10 10.01 14.91
N THR A 240 -0.13 9.84 14.42
CA THR A 240 -1.36 9.90 15.23
C THR A 240 -2.29 8.70 15.08
N ALA A 241 -1.91 7.69 14.28
CA ALA A 241 -2.81 6.57 13.97
C ALA A 241 -3.08 5.65 15.17
N TYR A 242 -2.10 5.53 16.07
CA TYR A 242 -2.17 4.74 17.29
C TYR A 242 -1.22 5.29 18.37
N ASP A 243 -1.60 5.14 19.64
CA ASP A 243 -0.79 5.47 20.83
C ASP A 243 -1.22 4.51 21.95
N ASP A 244 -0.59 3.34 21.95
CA ASP A 244 -0.99 2.18 22.73
C ASP A 244 0.17 1.74 23.64
N ASP A 245 -0.13 1.21 24.83
CA ASP A 245 0.90 0.83 25.79
C ASP A 245 1.74 -0.36 25.31
N VAL A 246 1.13 -1.31 24.59
CA VAL A 246 1.75 -2.50 24.00
C VAL A 246 2.43 -2.17 22.66
N LEU A 247 1.70 -1.60 21.69
CA LEU A 247 2.19 -1.28 20.33
C LEU A 247 3.05 -0.03 20.28
N GLY A 248 2.97 0.82 21.29
CA GLY A 248 3.61 2.12 21.32
C GLY A 248 2.86 3.17 20.52
N LYS A 249 3.60 4.22 20.18
CA LYS A 249 3.09 5.32 19.39
C LYS A 249 3.52 5.21 17.93
N ASP A 250 2.63 5.61 17.02
CA ASP A 250 2.94 5.83 15.60
C ASP A 250 4.19 6.73 15.44
N PRO A 251 5.29 6.21 14.86
CA PRO A 251 6.56 6.94 14.78
C PRO A 251 6.67 7.81 13.52
N GLN A 252 5.66 7.89 12.65
CA GLN A 252 5.79 8.55 11.36
C GLN A 252 5.99 10.07 11.49
N PRO A 253 7.04 10.66 10.88
CA PRO A 253 7.15 12.10 10.73
C PRO A 253 6.15 12.64 9.71
N ASP A 254 5.70 13.87 9.92
CA ASP A 254 4.77 14.59 9.05
C ASP A 254 5.47 15.60 8.12
N SER A 255 6.79 15.76 8.23
CA SER A 255 7.60 16.71 7.47
C SER A 255 9.09 16.34 7.47
N MET A 256 9.88 16.94 6.58
CA MET A 256 11.33 16.72 6.53
C MET A 256 12.10 17.20 7.77
N ASP A 257 11.51 18.08 8.61
CA ASP A 257 12.15 18.55 9.84
C ASP A 257 12.34 17.42 10.87
N SER A 258 11.45 16.43 10.85
CA SER A 258 11.46 15.25 11.72
C SER A 258 11.87 13.97 10.99
N TYR A 259 12.44 14.08 9.77
CA TYR A 259 12.88 12.93 8.98
C TYR A 259 13.80 12.00 9.78
N VAL A 260 13.46 10.72 9.83
CA VAL A 260 14.18 9.72 10.62
C VAL A 260 15.31 9.11 9.78
N ARG A 261 16.55 9.37 10.17
CA ARG A 261 17.75 8.72 9.59
C ARG A 261 18.05 7.43 10.32
N THR A 262 17.82 6.29 9.67
CA THR A 262 18.01 4.96 10.26
C THR A 262 18.52 3.97 9.22
N SER A 263 19.08 2.84 9.66
CA SER A 263 19.35 1.66 8.83
C SER A 263 18.30 0.56 9.01
N ALA A 264 17.49 0.65 10.08
CA ALA A 264 16.36 -0.25 10.28
C ALA A 264 15.29 0.01 9.21
N ASP A 265 14.41 -0.98 9.00
CA ASP A 265 13.26 -0.81 8.10
C ASP A 265 13.67 -0.32 6.70
N ASN A 266 14.73 -0.92 6.16
CA ASN A 266 15.33 -0.56 4.87
C ASN A 266 15.69 0.94 4.72
N GLY A 267 16.00 1.62 5.81
CA GLY A 267 16.20 3.07 5.79
C GLY A 267 14.96 3.88 6.19
N GLY A 268 14.05 3.28 6.94
CA GLY A 268 12.80 3.89 7.42
C GLY A 268 11.78 4.08 6.30
N VAL A 269 11.51 3.04 5.51
CA VAL A 269 10.55 3.10 4.39
C VAL A 269 9.11 3.27 4.90
N HIS A 270 8.68 2.50 5.90
CA HIS A 270 7.37 2.65 6.52
C HIS A 270 7.32 3.86 7.46
N ILE A 271 8.45 4.22 8.06
CA ILE A 271 8.54 5.38 8.97
C ILE A 271 8.37 6.67 8.15
N ASN A 272 9.24 6.91 7.17
CA ASN A 272 9.30 8.19 6.46
C ASN A 272 8.24 8.33 5.35
N SER A 273 7.40 7.33 5.08
CA SER A 273 6.30 7.43 4.10
C SER A 273 5.19 8.39 4.53
N GLY A 274 5.10 8.73 5.83
CA GLY A 274 4.20 9.77 6.34
C GLY A 274 4.38 11.13 5.65
N ILE A 275 5.61 11.50 5.29
CA ILE A 275 5.94 12.78 4.64
C ILE A 275 5.26 12.89 3.25
N PRO A 276 5.51 11.98 2.29
CA PRO A 276 4.82 11.99 1.01
C PRO A 276 3.31 11.65 1.11
N ASN A 277 2.87 10.84 2.09
CA ASN A 277 1.44 10.61 2.33
C ASN A 277 0.71 11.92 2.65
N ARG A 278 1.28 12.71 3.57
CA ARG A 278 0.72 14.01 3.93
C ARG A 278 0.77 15.00 2.76
N ALA A 279 1.81 14.96 1.94
CA ALA A 279 1.85 15.77 0.72
C ALA A 279 0.66 15.44 -0.21
N PHE A 280 0.37 14.15 -0.45
CA PHE A 280 -0.79 13.76 -1.24
C PHE A 280 -2.11 14.22 -0.62
N TYR A 281 -2.29 14.00 0.69
CA TYR A 281 -3.47 14.47 1.42
C TYR A 281 -3.68 15.98 1.24
N LEU A 282 -2.62 16.79 1.39
CA LEU A 282 -2.70 18.25 1.26
C LEU A 282 -3.08 18.69 -0.16
N VAL A 283 -2.60 18.00 -1.19
CA VAL A 283 -3.03 18.25 -2.58
C VAL A 283 -4.52 17.95 -2.73
N ALA A 284 -4.97 16.79 -2.24
CA ALA A 284 -6.37 16.40 -2.32
C ALA A 284 -7.27 17.36 -1.53
N GLU A 285 -6.89 17.73 -0.30
CA GLU A 285 -7.60 18.70 0.55
C GLU A 285 -7.71 20.07 -0.11
N SER A 286 -6.64 20.56 -0.72
CA SER A 286 -6.61 21.85 -1.40
C SER A 286 -7.55 21.88 -2.62
N LEU A 287 -7.63 20.78 -3.37
CA LEU A 287 -8.42 20.70 -4.60
C LEU A 287 -9.89 20.33 -4.35
N GLY A 288 -10.19 19.63 -3.25
CA GLY A 288 -11.53 19.13 -2.92
C GLY A 288 -12.06 18.11 -3.92
N GLY A 289 -13.36 17.82 -3.85
CA GLY A 289 -13.99 16.83 -4.72
C GLY A 289 -13.55 15.40 -4.37
N ASN A 290 -13.22 14.60 -5.39
CA ASN A 290 -12.73 13.24 -5.19
C ASN A 290 -11.21 13.18 -5.35
N ALA A 291 -10.52 12.47 -4.44
CA ALA A 291 -9.07 12.38 -4.50
C ALA A 291 -8.56 11.56 -5.71
N TRP A 292 -9.39 10.68 -6.29
CA TRP A 292 -9.02 9.89 -7.46
C TRP A 292 -9.12 10.67 -8.78
N ASP A 293 -9.67 11.89 -8.78
CA ASP A 293 -9.70 12.77 -9.96
C ASP A 293 -8.31 13.40 -10.19
N SER A 294 -8.18 14.74 -10.14
CA SER A 294 -6.91 15.42 -10.40
C SER A 294 -5.75 14.96 -9.48
N PRO A 295 -5.90 14.82 -8.14
CA PRO A 295 -4.79 14.42 -7.28
C PRO A 295 -4.26 13.02 -7.63
N GLY A 296 -5.15 12.03 -7.73
CA GLY A 296 -4.81 10.66 -8.08
C GLY A 296 -4.18 10.55 -9.47
N LEU A 297 -4.70 11.28 -10.46
CA LEU A 297 -4.15 11.30 -11.81
C LEU A 297 -2.72 11.84 -11.86
N ILE A 298 -2.41 12.90 -11.11
CA ILE A 298 -1.04 13.45 -11.01
C ILE A 298 -0.06 12.41 -10.46
N TRP A 299 -0.43 11.72 -9.38
CA TRP A 299 0.40 10.67 -8.79
C TRP A 299 0.56 9.47 -9.72
N TYR A 300 -0.53 9.06 -10.39
CA TYR A 300 -0.52 7.96 -11.35
C TYR A 300 0.38 8.22 -12.56
N GLU A 301 0.25 9.38 -13.21
CA GLU A 301 1.11 9.76 -14.35
C GLU A 301 2.57 9.93 -13.92
N THR A 302 2.82 10.45 -12.70
CA THR A 302 4.18 10.55 -12.17
C THR A 302 4.83 9.18 -12.01
N LEU A 303 4.09 8.19 -11.50
CA LEU A 303 4.60 6.82 -11.30
C LEU A 303 4.79 6.09 -12.64
N THR A 304 3.88 6.28 -13.59
CA THR A 304 3.82 5.47 -14.82
C THR A 304 4.44 6.13 -16.05
N GLY A 305 4.78 7.42 -16.00
CA GLY A 305 5.34 8.19 -17.10
C GLY A 305 6.78 7.82 -17.52
N GLY A 306 7.43 6.88 -16.82
CA GLY A 306 8.71 6.29 -17.23
C GLY A 306 9.96 7.17 -17.02
N SER A 307 9.82 8.38 -16.48
CA SER A 307 10.92 9.32 -16.23
C SER A 307 11.47 9.26 -14.81
N LEU A 308 10.75 8.61 -13.88
CA LEU A 308 11.12 8.53 -12.48
C LEU A 308 12.24 7.50 -12.26
N PRO A 309 13.41 7.88 -11.71
CA PRO A 309 14.48 6.92 -11.46
C PRO A 309 14.10 5.98 -10.31
N THR A 310 14.56 4.72 -10.38
CA THR A 310 14.33 3.72 -9.32
C THR A 310 14.84 4.17 -7.94
N THR A 311 15.83 5.07 -7.89
CA THR A 311 16.39 5.63 -6.66
C THR A 311 15.87 7.02 -6.34
N ALA A 312 14.67 7.38 -6.80
CA ALA A 312 14.10 8.71 -6.60
C ALA A 312 14.11 9.15 -5.13
N THR A 313 14.50 10.40 -4.91
CA THR A 313 14.38 11.09 -3.62
C THR A 313 13.04 11.83 -3.56
N PHE A 314 12.64 12.28 -2.37
CA PHE A 314 11.42 13.07 -2.21
C PHE A 314 11.43 14.33 -3.08
N SER A 315 12.56 15.04 -3.17
CA SER A 315 12.69 16.22 -4.05
C SER A 315 12.58 15.86 -5.54
N VAL A 316 13.08 14.71 -5.97
CA VAL A 316 12.93 14.25 -7.36
C VAL A 316 11.45 13.97 -7.66
N PHE A 317 10.77 13.26 -6.76
CA PHE A 317 9.36 12.94 -6.90
C PHE A 317 8.46 14.19 -6.82
N ALA A 318 8.78 15.14 -5.95
CA ALA A 318 8.09 16.43 -5.84
C ALA A 318 8.14 17.24 -7.15
N ARG A 319 9.31 17.31 -7.79
CA ARG A 319 9.43 17.93 -9.12
C ARG A 319 8.67 17.17 -10.20
N ALA A 320 8.67 15.84 -10.14
CA ALA A 320 7.97 15.01 -11.11
C ALA A 320 6.45 15.20 -11.01
N THR A 321 5.88 15.21 -9.80
CA THR A 321 4.46 15.52 -9.59
C THR A 321 4.08 16.93 -10.02
N ALA A 322 4.93 17.94 -9.78
CA ALA A 322 4.69 19.28 -10.28
C ALA A 322 4.74 19.35 -11.82
N SER A 323 5.68 18.63 -12.44
CA SER A 323 5.78 18.54 -13.90
C SER A 323 4.55 17.86 -14.50
N ALA A 324 4.10 16.74 -13.91
CA ALA A 324 2.88 16.06 -14.32
C ALA A 324 1.64 16.96 -14.19
N ALA A 325 1.50 17.69 -13.08
CA ALA A 325 0.41 18.65 -12.89
C ALA A 325 0.44 19.77 -13.95
N MET A 326 1.63 20.29 -14.27
CA MET A 326 1.80 21.29 -15.33
C MET A 326 1.45 20.73 -16.71
N GLU A 327 1.84 19.49 -17.04
CA GLU A 327 1.54 18.86 -18.32
C GLU A 327 0.04 18.56 -18.49
N LEU A 328 -0.62 18.11 -17.42
CA LEU A 328 -2.04 17.76 -17.43
C LEU A 328 -2.97 18.98 -17.40
N PHE A 329 -2.62 20.00 -16.61
CA PHE A 329 -3.54 21.10 -16.28
C PHE A 329 -3.01 22.50 -16.62
N GLY A 330 -1.72 22.64 -16.95
CA GLY A 330 -1.05 23.91 -17.21
C GLY A 330 -0.29 24.47 -16.00
N SER A 331 0.67 25.36 -16.25
CA SER A 331 1.55 25.93 -15.21
C SER A 331 0.85 26.88 -14.24
N ASP A 332 -0.22 27.52 -14.69
CA ASP A 332 -0.99 28.50 -13.90
C ASP A 332 -2.27 27.86 -13.30
N SER A 333 -2.30 26.53 -13.24
CA SER A 333 -3.45 25.76 -12.74
C SER A 333 -3.44 25.65 -11.22
N LYS A 334 -4.63 25.54 -10.63
CA LYS A 334 -4.78 25.28 -9.20
C LYS A 334 -4.14 23.95 -8.78
N GLU A 335 -4.12 22.97 -9.69
CA GLU A 335 -3.49 21.66 -9.49
C GLU A 335 -1.98 21.77 -9.34
N HIS A 336 -1.32 22.51 -10.23
CA HIS A 336 0.12 22.75 -10.14
C HIS A 336 0.48 23.54 -8.87
N ASP A 337 -0.29 24.56 -8.52
CA ASP A 337 -0.10 25.33 -7.30
C ASP A 337 -0.31 24.49 -6.03
N ALA A 338 -1.34 23.64 -5.99
CA ALA A 338 -1.60 22.74 -4.87
C ALA A 338 -0.45 21.76 -4.63
N VAL A 339 0.11 21.16 -5.70
CA VAL A 339 1.27 20.26 -5.61
C VAL A 339 2.48 20.99 -5.01
N ARG A 340 2.78 22.19 -5.51
CA ARG A 340 3.91 22.99 -5.01
C ARG A 340 3.76 23.31 -3.52
N GLN A 341 2.59 23.79 -3.12
CA GLN A 341 2.30 24.18 -1.73
C GLN A 341 2.33 22.98 -0.78
N ALA A 342 1.81 21.82 -1.20
CA ALA A 342 1.81 20.61 -0.39
C ALA A 342 3.24 20.12 -0.09
N TRP A 343 4.10 20.02 -1.11
CA TRP A 343 5.50 19.62 -0.90
C TRP A 343 6.28 20.64 -0.07
N GLU A 344 6.05 21.93 -0.26
CA GLU A 344 6.65 22.98 0.58
C GLU A 344 6.18 22.89 2.04
N THR A 345 4.90 22.57 2.28
CA THR A 345 4.33 22.39 3.62
C THR A 345 5.04 21.27 4.38
N VAL A 346 5.29 20.13 3.72
CA VAL A 346 6.05 19.01 4.30
C VAL A 346 7.58 19.18 4.20
N LYS A 347 8.04 20.38 3.82
CA LYS A 347 9.46 20.79 3.78
C LYS A 347 10.31 20.03 2.76
N VAL A 348 9.71 19.54 1.67
CA VAL A 348 10.41 18.96 0.53
C VAL A 348 10.57 20.03 -0.55
N LYS A 349 11.81 20.36 -0.88
CA LYS A 349 12.09 21.37 -1.93
C LYS A 349 11.83 20.80 -3.32
N LEU A 350 11.06 21.55 -4.11
CA LEU A 350 10.99 21.40 -5.56
C LEU A 350 12.28 21.92 -6.21
#